data_AF-A0A9D2E3L2-F1
#
_entry.id   AF-A0A9D2E3L2-F1
#
_cell.length_a   1.000
_cell.length_b   1.000
_cell.length_c   1.000
_cell.angle_alpha   90.00
_cell.angle_beta   90.00
_cell.angle_gamma   90.00
#
_symmetry.space_group_name_H-M   'P 1'
#
loop_
_entity.id
_entity.type
_entity.pdbx_description
1 polymer ?
#
loop_
_entity_poly.entity_id
_entity_poly.type
_entity_poly.pdbx_seq_one_letter_code
_entity_poly.pdbx_strand_id
1 'polypeptide(L)'
;MNRLPASLYYLEAVVTSLKKSGLLRTYYRDRLRGYRLGAKAKAALLDGWPDRFSPYLTGDTDTNRLKSEVNRRLRLHRLAETYVTMDNAGIGLFQDEKPKVFSPQGHCGEAIEYPAFYSSREVKEMGIDATQIRSSRFTGVLLAPTGIFVTYNSGAALMKWRCKSEMRVKALMWSVLCQQRLAGQYRAEDVHGLVLGDSMELAYQMLTSTGGAKHDYFMLDGSYDHFYFLTNNHQGEVILALLCDPLKTAELNRILSQGLIAGNAGKAIEQDAAEQDGTPVLFGYSCDLPRIARFSTSLDLMERPGTLICFDFQADVLRRYCGSRVRFQTIDFTKFEGRLFP
;
A
#
# COMPACT_ATOMS: atom_id res chain seq x y z
N MET A 1 -0.85 -18.39 2.28
CA MET A 1 0.21 -19.10 3.02
C MET A 1 1.56 -18.94 2.33
N ASN A 2 1.60 -18.91 0.99
CA ASN A 2 2.82 -18.72 0.18
C ASN A 2 3.60 -17.41 0.40
N ARG A 3 3.17 -16.55 1.34
CA ARG A 3 3.77 -15.25 1.66
C ARG A 3 4.36 -15.20 3.07
N LEU A 4 4.27 -16.30 3.83
CA LEU A 4 4.94 -16.41 5.12
C LEU A 4 6.35 -16.98 4.92
N PRO A 5 7.34 -16.60 5.73
CA PRO A 5 8.74 -17.00 5.55
C PRO A 5 8.98 -18.47 5.97
N ALA A 6 8.47 -19.42 5.19
CA ALA A 6 8.75 -20.85 5.32
C ALA A 6 8.27 -21.65 4.10
N SER A 7 8.79 -22.87 3.94
CA SER A 7 8.31 -23.78 2.90
C SER A 7 6.84 -24.13 3.09
N LEU A 8 6.11 -24.36 1.99
CA LEU A 8 4.69 -24.72 2.04
C LEU A 8 4.44 -25.97 2.89
N TYR A 9 5.31 -26.98 2.74
CA TYR A 9 5.24 -28.20 3.52
C TYR A 9 5.36 -27.93 5.02
N TYR A 10 6.29 -27.07 5.42
CA TYR A 10 6.46 -26.70 6.83
C TYR A 10 5.24 -25.93 7.34
N LEU A 11 4.75 -24.94 6.59
CA LEU A 11 3.56 -24.17 6.97
C LEU A 11 2.32 -25.06 7.12
N GLU A 12 2.13 -26.04 6.23
CA GLU A 12 1.05 -27.02 6.33
C GLU A 12 1.18 -27.91 7.55
N ALA A 13 2.40 -28.36 7.88
CA ALA A 13 2.69 -29.13 9.08
C ALA A 13 2.40 -28.32 10.35
N VAL A 14 2.85 -27.05 10.41
CA VAL A 14 2.57 -26.13 11.52
C VAL A 14 1.08 -25.90 11.68
N VAL A 15 0.36 -25.57 10.60
CA VAL A 15 -1.10 -25.38 10.64
C VAL A 15 -1.82 -26.65 11.11
N THR A 16 -1.35 -27.82 10.70
CA THR A 16 -1.90 -29.11 11.16
C THR A 16 -1.66 -29.33 12.65
N SER A 17 -0.45 -29.04 13.13
CA SER A 17 -0.11 -29.12 14.56
C SER A 17 -0.97 -28.17 15.40
N LEU A 18 -1.05 -26.90 15.01
CA LEU A 18 -1.86 -25.89 15.70
C LEU A 18 -3.35 -26.26 15.76
N LYS A 19 -3.88 -26.91 14.71
CA LYS A 19 -5.25 -27.44 14.71
C LYS A 19 -5.41 -28.61 15.67
N LYS A 20 -4.50 -29.59 15.66
CA LYS A 20 -4.53 -30.74 16.57
C LYS A 20 -4.49 -30.31 18.03
N SER A 21 -3.70 -29.28 18.36
CA SER A 21 -3.60 -28.71 19.71
C SER A 21 -4.77 -27.79 20.09
N GLY A 22 -5.77 -27.61 19.21
CA GLY A 22 -6.93 -26.74 19.45
C GLY A 22 -6.63 -25.24 19.45
N LEU A 23 -5.42 -24.84 19.05
CA LEU A 23 -4.97 -23.45 18.98
C LEU A 23 -5.53 -22.73 17.74
N LEU A 24 -5.75 -23.48 16.65
CA LEU A 24 -6.35 -22.97 15.43
C LEU A 24 -7.62 -23.75 15.07
N ARG A 25 -8.64 -23.06 14.60
CA ARG A 25 -9.87 -23.66 14.06
C ARG A 25 -10.03 -23.26 12.60
N THR A 26 -10.43 -24.23 11.77
CA THR A 26 -10.78 -23.94 10.37
C THR A 26 -12.23 -23.51 10.30
N TYR A 27 -12.51 -22.44 9.57
CA TYR A 27 -13.86 -22.06 9.17
C TYR A 27 -13.94 -22.09 7.65
N TYR A 28 -14.80 -22.95 7.11
CA TYR A 28 -14.99 -23.09 5.67
C TYR A 28 -16.46 -22.92 5.33
N ARG A 29 -16.78 -21.88 4.57
CA ARG A 29 -18.13 -21.56 4.09
C ARG A 29 -18.04 -20.67 2.86
N ASP A 30 -18.98 -20.80 1.92
CA ASP A 30 -19.04 -20.02 0.67
C ASP A 30 -17.73 -20.13 -0.16
N ARG A 31 -17.12 -21.32 -0.15
CA ARG A 31 -15.80 -21.63 -0.76
C ARG A 31 -14.63 -20.79 -0.22
N LEU A 32 -14.84 -20.07 0.87
CA LEU A 32 -13.82 -19.26 1.53
C LEU A 32 -13.35 -19.98 2.80
N ARG A 33 -12.07 -20.34 2.82
CA ARG A 33 -11.37 -20.94 3.95
C ARG A 33 -10.69 -19.86 4.78
N GLY A 34 -11.04 -19.77 6.05
CA GLY A 34 -10.37 -18.92 7.03
C GLY A 34 -9.87 -19.72 8.23
N TYR A 35 -8.91 -19.15 8.94
CA TYR A 35 -8.41 -19.67 10.20
C TYR A 35 -8.79 -18.74 11.35
N ARG A 36 -9.09 -19.32 12.51
CA ARG A 36 -9.44 -18.57 13.72
C ARG A 36 -8.63 -19.10 14.89
N LEU A 37 -8.23 -18.20 15.78
CA LEU A 37 -7.65 -18.58 17.06
C LEU A 37 -8.70 -19.29 17.91
N GLY A 38 -8.34 -20.46 18.44
CA GLY A 38 -9.09 -21.16 19.48
C GLY A 38 -8.97 -20.44 20.83
N ALA A 39 -9.85 -20.76 21.77
CA ALA A 39 -9.86 -20.15 23.10
C ALA A 39 -8.50 -20.29 23.82
N LYS A 40 -7.88 -21.47 23.72
CA LYS A 40 -6.55 -21.74 24.29
C LYS A 40 -5.46 -20.83 23.72
N ALA A 41 -5.47 -20.58 22.40
CA ALA A 41 -4.50 -19.70 21.77
C ALA A 41 -4.72 -18.24 22.20
N LYS A 42 -5.97 -17.78 22.26
CA LYS A 42 -6.28 -16.43 22.72
C LYS A 42 -5.82 -16.21 24.16
N ALA A 43 -6.09 -17.17 25.05
CA ALA A 43 -5.65 -17.10 26.45
C ALA A 43 -4.12 -17.04 26.55
N ALA A 44 -3.40 -17.92 25.83
CA ALA A 44 -1.94 -17.93 25.85
C ALA A 44 -1.31 -16.63 25.32
N LEU A 45 -1.88 -16.03 24.27
CA LEU A 45 -1.41 -14.76 23.72
C LEU A 45 -1.66 -13.60 24.69
N LEU A 46 -2.83 -13.57 25.34
CA LEU A 46 -3.17 -12.53 26.32
C LEU A 46 -2.35 -12.66 27.62
N ASP A 47 -1.99 -13.88 28.02
CA ASP A 47 -1.15 -14.14 29.18
C ASP A 47 0.31 -13.75 28.93
N GLY A 48 0.85 -14.10 27.76
CA GLY A 48 2.25 -13.80 27.42
C GLY A 48 2.52 -12.34 27.04
N TRP A 49 1.60 -11.70 26.29
CA TRP A 49 1.79 -10.35 25.76
C TRP A 49 0.48 -9.54 25.80
N PRO A 50 -0.01 -9.20 27.01
CA PRO A 50 -1.31 -8.57 27.19
C PRO A 50 -1.44 -7.24 26.44
N ASP A 51 -0.44 -6.37 26.50
CA ASP A 51 -0.48 -5.05 25.87
C ASP A 51 -0.61 -5.15 24.34
N ARG A 52 0.06 -6.14 23.75
CA ARG A 52 0.01 -6.41 22.31
C ARG A 52 -1.34 -6.94 21.86
N PHE A 53 -1.87 -7.95 22.55
CA PHE A 53 -3.00 -8.71 22.03
C PHE A 53 -4.37 -8.26 22.57
N SER A 54 -4.41 -7.54 23.70
CA SER A 54 -5.67 -7.07 24.28
C SER A 54 -6.52 -6.26 23.29
N PRO A 55 -5.97 -5.28 22.53
CA PRO A 55 -6.75 -4.48 21.57
C PRO A 55 -7.45 -5.31 20.48
N TYR A 56 -6.92 -6.49 20.17
CA TYR A 56 -7.39 -7.37 19.09
C TYR A 56 -8.26 -8.53 19.58
N LEU A 57 -8.01 -9.05 20.79
CA LEU A 57 -8.62 -10.30 21.28
C LEU A 57 -9.64 -10.12 22.40
N THR A 58 -9.75 -8.92 22.98
CA THR A 58 -10.74 -8.60 24.03
C THR A 58 -11.87 -7.73 23.48
N GLY A 59 -13.01 -7.70 24.19
CA GLY A 59 -14.15 -6.86 23.81
C GLY A 59 -14.86 -7.25 22.51
N ASP A 60 -15.66 -6.31 21.97
CA ASP A 60 -16.43 -6.47 20.72
C ASP A 60 -15.61 -6.07 19.49
N THR A 61 -14.58 -6.86 19.19
CA THR A 61 -13.69 -6.61 18.04
C THR A 61 -14.01 -7.52 16.87
N ASP A 62 -13.79 -7.03 15.65
CA ASP A 62 -14.10 -7.75 14.40
C ASP A 62 -13.35 -9.10 14.29
N THR A 63 -12.16 -9.18 14.90
CA THR A 63 -11.30 -10.37 15.00
C THR A 63 -11.75 -11.36 16.08
N ASN A 64 -12.56 -10.91 17.05
CA ASN A 64 -13.00 -11.74 18.17
C ASN A 64 -14.32 -12.47 17.90
N ARG A 65 -15.22 -11.90 17.06
CA ARG A 65 -16.51 -12.52 16.68
C ARG A 65 -16.45 -13.35 15.40
N LEU A 66 -17.31 -14.38 15.32
CA LEU A 66 -17.49 -15.10 14.06
C LEU A 66 -18.30 -14.23 13.10
N LYS A 67 -17.74 -13.93 11.92
CA LYS A 67 -18.49 -13.30 10.83
C LYS A 67 -18.98 -14.40 9.87
N SER A 68 -20.29 -14.57 9.75
CA SER A 68 -20.89 -15.53 8.81
C SER A 68 -20.97 -14.96 7.39
N GLU A 69 -21.25 -13.66 7.26
CA GLU A 69 -21.41 -12.96 5.98
C GLU A 69 -20.14 -13.01 5.11
N VAL A 70 -20.28 -13.46 3.86
CA VAL A 70 -19.16 -13.58 2.90
C VAL A 70 -18.42 -12.26 2.70
N ASN A 71 -19.15 -11.14 2.54
CA ASN A 71 -18.55 -9.82 2.29
C ASN A 71 -17.69 -9.34 3.47
N ARG A 72 -18.11 -9.61 4.72
CA ARG A 72 -17.33 -9.28 5.90
C ARG A 72 -16.08 -10.14 6.00
N ARG A 73 -16.17 -11.44 5.67
CA ARG A 73 -15.00 -12.33 5.64
C ARG A 73 -14.00 -11.95 4.56
N LEU A 74 -14.46 -11.61 3.35
CA LEU A 74 -13.58 -11.12 2.29
C LEU A 74 -12.82 -9.84 2.69
N ARG A 75 -13.45 -8.93 3.43
CA ARG A 75 -12.75 -7.76 4.00
C ARG A 75 -11.67 -8.14 5.01
N LEU A 76 -11.93 -9.13 5.87
CA LEU A 76 -10.93 -9.63 6.81
C LEU A 76 -9.75 -10.30 6.07
N HIS A 77 -10.01 -11.01 4.97
CA HIS A 77 -8.95 -11.57 4.11
C HIS A 77 -8.06 -10.47 3.52
N ARG A 78 -8.67 -9.42 2.95
CA ARG A 78 -7.93 -8.27 2.41
C ARG A 78 -7.13 -7.52 3.48
N LEU A 79 -7.67 -7.40 4.69
CA LEU A 79 -6.95 -6.81 5.81
C LEU A 79 -5.77 -7.68 6.22
N ALA A 80 -5.95 -9.01 6.28
CA ALA A 80 -4.86 -9.94 6.57
C ALA A 80 -3.77 -9.91 5.49
N GLU A 81 -4.14 -9.84 4.21
CA GLU A 81 -3.19 -9.65 3.10
C GLU A 81 -2.40 -8.34 3.25
N THR A 82 -3.07 -7.25 3.64
CA THR A 82 -2.42 -5.97 3.91
C THR A 82 -1.41 -6.11 5.04
N TYR A 83 -1.80 -6.73 6.17
CA TYR A 83 -0.89 -6.94 7.29
C TYR A 83 0.32 -7.79 6.90
N VAL A 84 0.14 -8.86 6.13
CA VAL A 84 1.28 -9.67 5.64
C VAL A 84 2.19 -8.85 4.73
N THR A 85 1.64 -8.00 3.84
CA THR A 85 2.46 -7.11 3.01
C THR A 85 3.30 -6.16 3.85
N MET A 86 2.69 -5.54 4.85
CA MET A 86 3.36 -4.58 5.73
C MET A 86 4.44 -5.27 6.57
N ASP A 87 4.13 -6.42 7.18
CA ASP A 87 5.07 -7.21 8.01
C ASP A 87 6.29 -7.64 7.19
N ASN A 88 6.08 -8.21 6.00
CA ASN A 88 7.16 -8.64 5.12
C ASN A 88 8.01 -7.47 4.59
N ALA A 89 7.44 -6.27 4.50
CA ALA A 89 8.16 -5.05 4.16
C ALA A 89 8.92 -4.42 5.36
N GLY A 90 8.88 -5.06 6.54
CA GLY A 90 9.54 -4.57 7.76
C GLY A 90 8.81 -3.41 8.43
N ILE A 91 7.51 -3.24 8.18
CA ILE A 91 6.70 -2.13 8.70
C ILE A 91 6.08 -2.52 10.04
N GLY A 92 6.21 -1.64 11.04
CA GLY A 92 5.66 -1.86 12.38
C GLY A 92 4.13 -1.98 12.36
N LEU A 93 3.60 -3.08 12.91
CA LEU A 93 2.17 -3.39 12.93
C LEU A 93 1.52 -3.20 14.30
N PHE A 94 2.20 -3.62 15.36
CA PHE A 94 1.59 -3.77 16.67
C PHE A 94 1.45 -2.43 17.38
N GLN A 95 0.33 -2.24 18.09
CA GLN A 95 0.00 -0.98 18.77
C GLN A 95 0.99 -0.61 19.89
N ASP A 96 1.54 -1.61 20.57
CA ASP A 96 2.51 -1.45 21.64
C ASP A 96 3.90 -1.01 21.13
N GLU A 97 4.21 -1.23 19.85
CA GLU A 97 5.52 -0.95 19.26
C GLU A 97 5.58 0.36 18.48
N LYS A 98 4.45 1.04 18.26
CA LYS A 98 4.39 2.23 17.39
C LYS A 98 3.93 3.48 18.12
N PRO A 99 4.29 4.68 17.63
CA PRO A 99 3.86 5.93 18.24
C PRO A 99 2.32 6.02 18.27
N LYS A 100 1.74 6.57 19.34
CA LYS A 100 0.27 6.65 19.48
C LYS A 100 -0.33 7.83 18.69
N VAL A 101 0.02 7.94 17.40
CA VAL A 101 -0.31 9.09 16.54
C VAL A 101 -1.80 9.33 16.44
N PHE A 102 -2.62 8.28 16.42
CA PHE A 102 -4.09 8.36 16.31
C PHE A 102 -4.82 8.23 17.65
N SER A 103 -4.12 8.44 18.78
CA SER A 103 -4.75 8.43 20.10
C SER A 103 -5.87 9.49 20.21
N PRO A 104 -6.99 9.20 20.92
CA PRO A 104 -8.03 10.20 21.20
C PRO A 104 -7.50 11.42 21.97
N GLN A 105 -6.46 11.24 22.79
CA GLN A 105 -5.83 12.31 23.58
C GLN A 105 -4.93 13.22 22.74
N GLY A 106 -4.79 12.95 21.44
CA GLY A 106 -3.83 13.63 20.57
C GLY A 106 -2.47 12.94 20.55
N HIS A 107 -1.52 13.57 19.88
CA HIS A 107 -0.14 13.11 19.82
C HIS A 107 0.78 14.32 19.97
N CYS A 108 1.67 14.27 20.96
CA CYS A 108 2.72 15.25 21.20
C CYS A 108 4.11 14.58 21.19
N GLY A 109 4.22 13.42 20.55
CA GLY A 109 5.46 12.68 20.45
C GLY A 109 6.40 13.25 19.40
N GLU A 110 7.55 12.62 19.27
CA GLU A 110 8.58 12.96 18.28
C GLU A 110 8.15 12.56 16.85
N ALA A 111 8.97 12.94 15.87
CA ALA A 111 8.74 12.62 14.47
C ALA A 111 8.66 11.10 14.24
N ILE A 112 8.03 10.71 13.13
CA ILE A 112 8.00 9.33 12.66
C ILE A 112 9.38 8.98 12.10
N GLU A 113 10.14 8.19 12.86
CA GLU A 113 11.50 7.77 12.51
C GLU A 113 11.56 6.46 11.69
N TYR A 114 10.54 5.61 11.84
CA TYR A 114 10.44 4.32 11.18
C TYR A 114 9.02 4.08 10.66
N PRO A 115 8.86 3.29 9.59
CA PRO A 115 7.55 3.05 9.01
C PRO A 115 6.65 2.23 9.94
N ALA A 116 5.42 2.72 10.15
CA ALA A 116 4.41 2.05 10.96
C ALA A 116 3.02 2.12 10.29
N PHE A 117 2.32 1.00 10.27
CA PHE A 117 0.98 0.90 9.71
C PHE A 117 -0.09 0.98 10.80
N TYR A 118 -1.05 1.88 10.61
CA TYR A 118 -2.20 2.06 11.49
C TYR A 118 -3.44 1.59 10.76
N SER A 119 -4.07 0.53 11.26
CA SER A 119 -5.28 0.00 10.66
C SER A 119 -6.40 1.04 10.66
N SER A 120 -7.35 0.91 9.74
CA SER A 120 -8.51 1.80 9.67
C SER A 120 -9.32 1.81 10.96
N ARG A 121 -9.19 0.78 11.82
CA ARG A 121 -9.78 0.75 13.15
C ARG A 121 -9.07 1.72 14.09
N GLU A 122 -7.75 1.68 14.13
CA GLU A 122 -6.92 2.57 14.96
C GLU A 122 -7.12 4.03 14.59
N VAL A 123 -7.17 4.34 13.29
CA VAL A 123 -7.50 5.69 12.82
C VAL A 123 -8.89 6.12 13.28
N LYS A 124 -9.85 5.18 13.36
CA LYS A 124 -11.20 5.46 13.85
C LYS A 124 -11.32 5.59 15.36
N GLU A 125 -10.31 5.19 16.12
CA GLU A 125 -10.29 5.33 17.58
C GLU A 125 -10.18 6.80 18.01
N MET A 126 -9.73 7.71 17.13
CA MET A 126 -9.78 9.16 17.34
C MET A 126 -11.17 9.72 17.69
N GLY A 127 -12.25 8.97 17.43
CA GLY A 127 -13.60 9.36 17.86
C GLY A 127 -14.34 10.21 16.83
N ILE A 128 -14.83 11.38 17.25
CA ILE A 128 -15.76 12.22 16.46
C ILE A 128 -15.15 12.63 15.12
N ASP A 129 -13.86 12.95 15.09
CA ASP A 129 -13.13 13.35 13.88
C ASP A 129 -13.16 12.26 12.79
N ALA A 130 -13.18 10.99 13.19
CA ALA A 130 -13.19 9.86 12.27
C ALA A 130 -14.61 9.42 11.84
N THR A 131 -15.67 10.07 12.30
CA THR A 131 -17.05 9.72 11.89
C THR A 131 -17.27 9.90 10.38
N GLN A 132 -16.60 10.87 9.78
CA GLN A 132 -16.75 11.24 8.37
C GLN A 132 -16.16 10.20 7.40
N ILE A 133 -15.28 9.33 7.90
CA ILE A 133 -14.55 8.33 7.11
C ILE A 133 -15.07 6.89 7.30
N ARG A 134 -16.18 6.71 8.03
CA ARG A 134 -16.75 5.36 8.31
C ARG A 134 -17.13 4.58 7.05
N SER A 135 -17.49 5.27 5.97
CA SER A 135 -17.88 4.66 4.70
C SER A 135 -16.72 4.39 3.74
N SER A 136 -15.51 4.85 4.07
CA SER A 136 -14.33 4.62 3.23
C SER A 136 -13.89 3.15 3.27
N ARG A 137 -13.27 2.70 2.18
CA ARG A 137 -12.72 1.35 2.03
C ARG A 137 -11.24 1.23 2.36
N PHE A 138 -10.60 2.29 2.83
CA PHE A 138 -9.19 2.22 3.24
C PHE A 138 -8.99 1.13 4.30
N THR A 139 -7.90 0.37 4.16
CA THR A 139 -7.51 -0.67 5.12
C THR A 139 -6.77 -0.08 6.31
N GLY A 140 -6.06 1.04 6.09
CA GLY A 140 -5.33 1.78 7.10
C GLY A 140 -4.45 2.88 6.50
N VAL A 141 -3.57 3.44 7.32
CA VAL A 141 -2.64 4.52 6.97
C VAL A 141 -1.25 4.06 7.36
N LEU A 142 -0.33 4.07 6.40
CA LEU A 142 1.10 3.87 6.65
C LEU A 142 1.74 5.24 6.82
N LEU A 143 2.43 5.43 7.94
CA LEU A 143 3.28 6.59 8.19
C LEU A 143 4.72 6.15 8.04
N ALA A 144 5.50 6.85 7.22
CA ALA A 144 6.93 6.62 7.05
C ALA A 144 7.66 7.96 6.97
N PRO A 145 8.98 8.02 7.21
CA PRO A 145 9.73 9.27 7.03
C PRO A 145 9.54 9.91 5.66
N THR A 146 9.25 9.11 4.63
CA THR A 146 9.03 9.52 3.23
C THR A 146 7.63 10.05 2.94
N GLY A 147 6.63 9.85 3.80
CA GLY A 147 5.28 10.35 3.56
C GLY A 147 4.16 9.60 4.29
N ILE A 148 2.92 9.95 3.94
CA ILE A 148 1.68 9.39 4.47
C ILE A 148 0.98 8.61 3.35
N PHE A 149 0.74 7.32 3.54
CA PHE A 149 0.14 6.46 2.53
C PHE A 149 -1.22 5.95 2.99
N VAL A 150 -2.29 6.54 2.45
CA VAL A 150 -3.66 6.04 2.63
C VAL A 150 -3.79 4.74 1.84
N THR A 151 -3.88 3.63 2.58
CA THR A 151 -3.73 2.30 2.00
C THR A 151 -5.08 1.64 1.74
N TYR A 152 -5.17 0.98 0.60
CA TYR A 152 -6.32 0.21 0.14
C TYR A 152 -5.87 -1.20 -0.28
N ASN A 153 -6.80 -2.16 -0.29
CA ASN A 153 -6.58 -3.46 -0.90
C ASN A 153 -7.77 -3.81 -1.82
N SER A 154 -7.45 -3.92 -3.11
CA SER A 154 -8.40 -4.22 -4.19
C SER A 154 -8.48 -5.73 -4.50
N GLY A 155 -7.47 -6.51 -4.13
CA GLY A 155 -7.36 -7.92 -4.46
C GLY A 155 -7.27 -8.15 -5.96
N ALA A 156 -8.10 -9.05 -6.50
CA ALA A 156 -8.07 -9.44 -7.92
C ALA A 156 -8.89 -8.56 -8.88
N ALA A 157 -9.65 -7.57 -8.39
CA ALA A 157 -10.58 -6.81 -9.22
C ALA A 157 -10.66 -5.35 -8.78
N LEU A 158 -11.11 -4.47 -9.70
CA LEU A 158 -11.32 -3.05 -9.40
C LEU A 158 -12.22 -2.87 -8.17
N MET A 159 -11.71 -2.12 -7.19
CA MET A 159 -12.49 -1.79 -6.03
C MET A 159 -13.60 -0.80 -6.38
N LYS A 160 -14.70 -0.88 -5.63
CA LYS A 160 -15.68 0.18 -5.64
C LYS A 160 -15.07 1.44 -5.05
N TRP A 161 -15.12 2.54 -5.79
CA TRP A 161 -14.54 3.81 -5.40
C TRP A 161 -15.64 4.84 -5.26
N ARG A 162 -15.73 5.46 -4.08
CA ARG A 162 -16.62 6.59 -3.86
C ARG A 162 -15.76 7.80 -3.59
N CYS A 163 -15.36 8.50 -4.65
CA CYS A 163 -14.44 9.65 -4.59
C CYS A 163 -14.72 10.56 -3.38
N LYS A 164 -15.97 11.02 -3.20
CA LYS A 164 -16.36 11.86 -2.04
C LYS A 164 -16.07 11.25 -0.67
N SER A 165 -16.20 9.94 -0.50
CA SER A 165 -15.87 9.24 0.76
C SER A 165 -14.37 9.10 0.94
N GLU A 166 -13.63 8.82 -0.13
CA GLU A 166 -12.18 8.62 -0.07
C GLU A 166 -11.44 9.96 0.10
N MET A 167 -11.93 11.03 -0.51
CA MET A 167 -11.40 12.39 -0.30
C MET A 167 -11.57 12.89 1.12
N ARG A 168 -12.58 12.42 1.86
CA ARG A 168 -12.69 12.72 3.30
C ARG A 168 -11.57 12.07 4.11
N VAL A 169 -11.06 10.91 3.67
CA VAL A 169 -9.89 10.28 4.31
C VAL A 169 -8.66 11.12 4.05
N LYS A 170 -8.39 11.49 2.79
CA LYS A 170 -7.27 12.37 2.44
C LYS A 170 -7.33 13.69 3.23
N ALA A 171 -8.48 14.36 3.25
CA ALA A 171 -8.67 15.61 3.98
C ALA A 171 -8.49 15.45 5.50
N LEU A 172 -8.99 14.34 6.09
CA LEU A 172 -8.77 14.05 7.50
C LEU A 172 -7.29 13.82 7.81
N MET A 173 -6.57 13.06 6.96
CA MET A 173 -5.14 12.82 7.14
C MET A 173 -4.34 14.12 7.05
N TRP A 174 -4.65 14.96 6.06
CA TRP A 174 -4.04 16.28 5.94
C TRP A 174 -4.27 17.14 7.20
N SER A 175 -5.52 17.25 7.66
CA SER A 175 -5.87 18.06 8.84
C SER A 175 -5.20 17.53 10.12
N VAL A 176 -5.35 16.24 10.40
CA VAL A 176 -4.86 15.63 11.65
C VAL A 176 -3.34 15.54 11.67
N LEU A 177 -2.72 15.05 10.60
CA LEU A 177 -1.28 14.76 10.60
C LEU A 177 -0.47 16.00 10.23
N CYS A 178 -0.81 16.68 9.14
CA CYS A 178 0.05 17.75 8.63
C CYS A 178 -0.22 19.12 9.26
N GLN A 179 -1.35 19.33 9.94
CA GLN A 179 -1.65 20.60 10.61
C GLN A 179 -1.61 20.51 12.14
N GLN A 180 -1.95 19.36 12.72
CA GLN A 180 -2.12 19.25 14.18
C GLN A 180 -1.03 18.41 14.85
N ARG A 181 -0.81 17.16 14.41
CA ARG A 181 -0.02 16.18 15.16
C ARG A 181 1.44 16.07 14.72
N LEU A 182 1.71 16.25 13.42
CA LEU A 182 3.02 16.03 12.79
C LEU A 182 3.34 17.17 11.79
N ALA A 183 2.88 18.38 12.07
CA ALA A 183 3.05 19.56 11.20
C ALA A 183 4.53 19.97 10.99
N GLY A 184 5.43 19.54 11.87
CA GLY A 184 6.88 19.71 11.68
C GLY A 184 7.48 18.78 10.63
N GLN A 185 6.81 17.66 10.32
CA GLN A 185 7.33 16.60 9.46
C GLN A 185 6.61 16.52 8.12
N TYR A 186 5.27 16.63 8.11
CA TYR A 186 4.48 16.42 6.88
C TYR A 186 3.81 17.69 6.37
N ARG A 187 3.58 17.72 5.07
CA ARG A 187 2.87 18.72 4.28
C ARG A 187 1.67 18.08 3.56
N ALA A 188 0.89 18.89 2.84
CA ALA A 188 -0.34 18.41 2.19
C ALA A 188 -0.03 17.45 1.04
N GLU A 189 1.04 17.72 0.32
CA GLU A 189 1.60 16.96 -0.79
C GLU A 189 2.09 15.56 -0.38
N ASP A 190 2.44 15.36 0.90
CA ASP A 190 2.93 14.09 1.44
C ASP A 190 1.80 13.07 1.68
N VAL A 191 0.53 13.43 1.42
CA VAL A 191 -0.62 12.53 1.55
C VAL A 191 -0.90 11.82 0.23
N HIS A 192 -0.40 10.60 0.13
CA HIS A 192 -0.46 9.75 -1.06
C HIS A 192 -1.49 8.63 -0.94
N GLY A 193 -1.94 8.12 -2.08
CA GLY A 193 -2.72 6.89 -2.14
C GLY A 193 -1.81 5.68 -2.36
N LEU A 194 -2.14 4.55 -1.74
CA LEU A 194 -1.47 3.27 -1.96
C LEU A 194 -2.54 2.18 -2.13
N VAL A 195 -2.46 1.39 -3.19
CA VAL A 195 -3.35 0.24 -3.39
C VAL A 195 -2.55 -1.04 -3.57
N LEU A 196 -3.01 -2.07 -2.87
CA LEU A 196 -2.56 -3.43 -3.05
C LEU A 196 -3.48 -4.19 -4.00
N GLY A 197 -2.90 -4.92 -4.95
CA GLY A 197 -3.62 -5.74 -5.92
C GLY A 197 -2.92 -7.06 -6.21
N ASP A 198 -3.64 -8.07 -6.70
CA ASP A 198 -3.08 -9.43 -6.82
C ASP A 198 -2.11 -9.60 -7.98
N SER A 199 -2.16 -8.71 -8.99
CA SER A 199 -1.25 -8.74 -10.14
C SER A 199 -1.17 -7.40 -10.86
N MET A 200 -0.14 -7.21 -11.68
CA MET A 200 0.00 -6.04 -12.54
C MET A 200 -1.18 -5.87 -13.51
N GLU A 201 -1.93 -6.91 -13.86
CA GLU A 201 -3.13 -6.75 -14.71
C GLU A 201 -4.18 -5.85 -14.04
N LEU A 202 -4.26 -5.83 -12.70
CA LEU A 202 -5.13 -4.88 -12.02
C LEU A 202 -4.62 -3.43 -12.15
N ALA A 203 -3.31 -3.21 -12.20
CA ALA A 203 -2.75 -1.88 -12.49
C ALA A 203 -3.20 -1.39 -13.87
N TYR A 204 -3.17 -2.27 -14.89
CA TYR A 204 -3.70 -1.97 -16.23
C TYR A 204 -5.18 -1.59 -16.18
N GLN A 205 -6.00 -2.38 -15.49
CA GLN A 205 -7.42 -2.09 -15.30
C GLN A 205 -7.63 -0.74 -14.59
N MET A 206 -6.82 -0.41 -13.59
CA MET A 206 -6.93 0.88 -12.87
C MET A 206 -6.53 2.07 -13.75
N LEU A 207 -5.48 1.94 -14.56
CA LEU A 207 -5.02 2.98 -15.50
C LEU A 207 -6.03 3.25 -16.63
N THR A 208 -6.78 2.23 -17.04
CA THR A 208 -7.75 2.31 -18.15
C THR A 208 -9.20 2.47 -17.69
N SER A 209 -9.45 2.43 -16.38
CA SER A 209 -10.81 2.46 -15.84
C SER A 209 -11.45 3.85 -15.98
N THR A 210 -12.67 3.84 -16.50
CA THR A 210 -13.58 5.01 -16.56
C THR A 210 -14.59 5.02 -15.40
N GLY A 211 -14.43 4.14 -14.39
CA GLY A 211 -15.35 4.00 -13.26
C GLY A 211 -16.58 3.12 -13.55
N GLY A 212 -16.69 2.60 -14.78
CA GLY A 212 -17.81 1.78 -15.24
C GLY A 212 -19.10 2.58 -15.45
N ALA A 213 -20.16 1.92 -15.96
CA ALA A 213 -21.41 2.60 -16.34
C ALA A 213 -22.06 3.44 -15.22
N LYS A 214 -21.88 3.02 -13.96
CA LYS A 214 -22.42 3.71 -12.77
C LYS A 214 -21.42 4.63 -12.08
N HIS A 215 -20.20 4.76 -12.62
CA HIS A 215 -19.10 5.52 -12.01
C HIS A 215 -18.87 5.13 -10.53
N ASP A 216 -19.02 3.84 -10.20
CA ASP A 216 -18.90 3.32 -8.84
C ASP A 216 -17.61 2.52 -8.60
N TYR A 217 -16.74 2.43 -9.61
CA TYR A 217 -15.40 1.83 -9.55
C TYR A 217 -14.29 2.87 -9.60
N PHE A 218 -13.08 2.45 -9.23
CA PHE A 218 -11.90 3.31 -9.27
C PHE A 218 -11.73 3.97 -10.64
N MET A 219 -11.37 5.25 -10.62
CA MET A 219 -10.95 6.01 -11.79
C MET A 219 -9.89 7.01 -11.33
N LEU A 220 -8.95 7.31 -12.22
CA LEU A 220 -7.98 8.39 -11.99
C LEU A 220 -8.72 9.72 -12.12
N ASP A 221 -9.13 10.29 -10.99
CA ASP A 221 -9.91 11.52 -10.89
C ASP A 221 -9.09 12.73 -10.41
N GLY A 222 -7.77 12.56 -10.26
CA GLY A 222 -6.88 13.59 -9.73
C GLY A 222 -6.99 13.82 -8.21
N SER A 223 -7.71 12.94 -7.48
CA SER A 223 -7.84 13.04 -6.02
C SER A 223 -6.50 13.01 -5.28
N TYR A 224 -5.55 12.22 -5.81
CA TYR A 224 -4.20 12.10 -5.30
C TYR A 224 -3.21 12.47 -6.41
N ASP A 225 -2.22 13.31 -6.07
CA ASP A 225 -1.13 13.64 -6.98
C ASP A 225 -0.24 12.43 -7.27
N HIS A 226 -0.11 11.57 -6.24
CA HIS A 226 0.59 10.29 -6.24
C HIS A 226 -0.34 9.16 -5.75
N PHE A 227 -0.47 8.11 -6.56
CA PHE A 227 -1.27 6.93 -6.19
C PHE A 227 -0.54 5.65 -6.63
N TYR A 228 0.12 5.00 -5.69
CA TYR A 228 1.00 3.86 -5.94
C TYR A 228 0.21 2.54 -6.02
N PHE A 229 0.51 1.72 -7.03
CA PHE A 229 0.02 0.36 -7.13
C PHE A 229 1.13 -0.64 -6.78
N LEU A 230 0.89 -1.52 -5.81
CA LEU A 230 1.82 -2.60 -5.46
C LEU A 230 1.13 -3.97 -5.54
N THR A 231 1.87 -4.98 -5.97
CA THR A 231 1.38 -6.36 -6.03
C THR A 231 1.36 -7.02 -4.64
N ASN A 232 0.36 -7.87 -4.37
CA ASN A 232 0.21 -8.66 -3.14
C ASN A 232 1.17 -9.87 -3.13
N ASN A 233 2.45 -9.64 -3.40
CA ASN A 233 3.51 -10.63 -3.45
C ASN A 233 4.84 -10.01 -3.01
N HIS A 234 5.89 -10.82 -3.03
CA HIS A 234 7.26 -10.41 -2.68
C HIS A 234 7.74 -9.15 -3.42
N GLN A 235 7.43 -9.02 -4.72
CA GLN A 235 7.82 -7.85 -5.50
C GLN A 235 7.20 -6.55 -4.96
N GLY A 236 5.92 -6.58 -4.60
CA GLY A 236 5.27 -5.42 -4.00
C GLY A 236 5.72 -5.14 -2.57
N GLU A 237 6.11 -6.17 -1.82
CA GLU A 237 6.69 -6.06 -0.47
C GLU A 237 8.03 -5.30 -0.52
N VAL A 238 8.92 -5.67 -1.46
CA VAL A 238 10.21 -4.99 -1.65
C VAL A 238 10.04 -3.55 -2.13
N ILE A 239 9.11 -3.28 -3.05
CA ILE A 239 8.84 -1.90 -3.48
C ILE A 239 8.23 -1.08 -2.34
N LEU A 240 7.37 -1.68 -1.50
CA LEU A 240 6.83 -1.01 -0.32
C LEU A 240 7.94 -0.63 0.65
N ALA A 241 8.88 -1.53 0.90
CA ALA A 241 10.05 -1.26 1.74
C ALA A 241 10.92 -0.13 1.14
N LEU A 242 11.12 -0.13 -0.18
CA LEU A 242 11.81 0.94 -0.89
C LEU A 242 11.11 2.29 -0.70
N LEU A 243 9.78 2.36 -0.91
CA LEU A 243 8.98 3.57 -0.74
C LEU A 243 9.08 4.16 0.68
N CYS A 244 9.35 3.34 1.68
CA CYS A 244 9.51 3.76 3.07
C CYS A 244 10.95 4.18 3.43
N ASP A 245 11.94 3.86 2.58
CA ASP A 245 13.36 4.10 2.83
C ASP A 245 13.91 5.23 1.94
N PRO A 246 14.12 6.44 2.51
CA PRO A 246 14.58 7.59 1.73
C PRO A 246 16.01 7.40 1.21
N LEU A 247 16.86 6.68 1.94
CA LEU A 247 18.25 6.46 1.54
C LEU A 247 18.35 5.50 0.38
N LYS A 248 17.62 4.37 0.42
CA LYS A 248 17.58 3.40 -0.68
C LYS A 248 16.89 3.98 -1.91
N THR A 249 15.82 4.76 -1.73
CA THR A 249 15.15 5.47 -2.84
C THR A 249 16.09 6.47 -3.51
N ALA A 250 16.81 7.27 -2.72
CA ALA A 250 17.80 8.22 -3.25
C ALA A 250 18.95 7.51 -3.97
N GLU A 251 19.45 6.39 -3.45
CA GLU A 251 20.50 5.60 -4.10
C GLU A 251 20.02 5.00 -5.42
N LEU A 252 18.81 4.44 -5.49
CA LEU A 252 18.24 3.96 -6.75
C LEU A 252 18.12 5.11 -7.76
N ASN A 253 17.54 6.25 -7.36
CA ASN A 253 17.40 7.42 -8.24
C ASN A 253 18.77 7.88 -8.75
N ARG A 254 19.79 7.93 -7.88
CA ARG A 254 21.16 8.28 -8.27
C ARG A 254 21.74 7.32 -9.30
N ILE A 255 21.48 6.02 -9.17
CA ILE A 255 21.91 5.00 -10.14
C ILE A 255 21.20 5.21 -11.48
N LEU A 256 19.88 5.40 -11.46
CA LEU A 256 19.08 5.58 -12.68
C LEU A 256 19.37 6.89 -13.41
N SER A 257 19.79 7.94 -12.68
CA SER A 257 20.18 9.22 -13.28
C SER A 257 21.57 9.21 -13.94
N GLN A 258 22.35 8.13 -13.83
CA GLN A 258 23.68 8.08 -14.44
C GLN A 258 23.61 8.20 -15.96
N GLY A 259 24.30 9.20 -16.51
CA GLY A 259 24.29 9.48 -17.95
C GLY A 259 23.09 10.31 -18.43
N LEU A 260 22.16 10.67 -17.55
CA LEU A 260 21.01 11.51 -17.85
C LEU A 260 21.23 12.96 -17.40
N ILE A 261 20.54 13.89 -18.05
CA ILE A 261 20.44 15.28 -17.64
C ILE A 261 19.33 15.38 -16.59
N ALA A 262 19.56 16.16 -15.53
CA ALA A 262 18.57 16.39 -14.48
C ALA A 262 17.24 16.90 -15.06
N GLY A 263 16.13 16.34 -14.58
CA GLY A 263 14.79 16.80 -14.93
C GLY A 263 14.59 18.26 -14.55
N ASN A 264 13.79 18.98 -15.31
CA ASN A 264 13.53 20.40 -15.05
C ASN A 264 12.10 20.58 -14.56
N ALA A 265 11.94 20.97 -13.29
CA ALA A 265 10.67 21.05 -12.56
C ALA A 265 9.65 22.07 -13.11
N GLY A 266 9.96 22.78 -14.19
CA GLY A 266 9.06 23.72 -14.87
C GLY A 266 8.59 23.28 -16.28
N LYS A 267 8.94 22.08 -16.75
CA LYS A 267 8.50 21.59 -18.06
C LYS A 267 7.07 21.04 -18.03
N ALA A 268 6.35 21.20 -19.14
CA ALA A 268 4.98 20.69 -19.32
C ALA A 268 4.85 19.15 -19.32
N ILE A 269 5.96 18.41 -19.24
CA ILE A 269 6.01 16.94 -19.23
C ILE A 269 6.57 16.49 -17.89
N GLU A 270 5.79 15.66 -17.17
CA GLU A 270 6.20 14.90 -15.98
C GLU A 270 7.47 14.09 -16.30
N GLN A 271 8.60 14.35 -15.65
CA GLN A 271 9.85 13.63 -15.88
C GLN A 271 10.78 13.75 -14.68
N ASP A 272 11.58 12.72 -14.43
CA ASP A 272 12.63 12.73 -13.41
C ASP A 272 13.98 13.14 -14.00
N ALA A 273 14.19 12.86 -15.29
CA ALA A 273 15.41 13.14 -16.02
C ALA A 273 15.13 13.36 -17.53
N ALA A 274 16.17 13.65 -18.29
CA ALA A 274 16.13 13.70 -19.74
C ALA A 274 17.39 13.07 -20.36
N GLU A 275 17.24 12.45 -21.52
CA GLU A 275 18.35 12.03 -22.37
C GLU A 275 19.13 13.26 -22.88
N GLN A 276 20.33 13.03 -23.45
CA GLN A 276 21.16 14.12 -24.00
C GLN A 276 20.47 14.90 -25.14
N ASP A 277 19.59 14.24 -25.89
CA ASP A 277 18.79 14.86 -26.96
C ASP A 277 17.53 15.59 -26.44
N GLY A 278 17.31 15.61 -25.12
CA GLY A 278 16.16 16.23 -24.48
C GLY A 278 14.88 15.38 -24.49
N THR A 279 14.98 14.09 -24.81
CA THR A 279 13.89 13.11 -24.63
C THR A 279 13.61 12.93 -23.13
N PRO A 280 12.37 13.12 -22.65
CA PRO A 280 12.05 13.03 -21.23
C PRO A 280 12.11 11.57 -20.74
N VAL A 281 12.59 11.39 -19.51
CA VAL A 281 12.74 10.10 -18.83
C VAL A 281 11.94 10.12 -17.52
N LEU A 282 11.05 9.13 -17.35
CA LEU A 282 10.29 8.91 -16.13
C LEU A 282 10.79 7.66 -15.41
N PHE A 283 11.04 7.77 -14.11
CA PHE A 283 11.29 6.65 -13.20
C PHE A 283 9.93 6.12 -12.70
N GLY A 284 9.41 5.12 -13.41
CA GLY A 284 8.11 4.49 -13.14
C GLY A 284 8.17 3.25 -12.24
N TYR A 285 9.31 2.97 -11.59
CA TYR A 285 9.52 1.75 -10.79
C TYR A 285 8.59 1.63 -9.57
N SER A 286 8.09 2.76 -9.04
CA SER A 286 7.12 2.79 -7.94
C SER A 286 5.66 2.54 -8.37
N CYS A 287 5.42 2.41 -9.68
CA CYS A 287 4.09 2.25 -10.28
C CYS A 287 3.08 3.30 -9.77
N ASP A 288 3.49 4.57 -9.79
CA ASP A 288 2.63 5.71 -9.52
C ASP A 288 1.69 5.95 -10.71
N LEU A 289 0.43 5.57 -10.56
CA LEU A 289 -0.53 5.54 -11.66
C LEU A 289 -0.80 6.94 -12.25
N PRO A 290 -1.12 7.98 -11.45
CA PRO A 290 -1.23 9.35 -11.96
C PRO A 290 -0.01 9.85 -12.72
N ARG A 291 1.22 9.64 -12.20
CA ARG A 291 2.45 10.10 -12.87
C ARG A 291 2.64 9.44 -14.23
N ILE A 292 2.46 8.12 -14.30
CA ILE A 292 2.56 7.35 -15.55
C ILE A 292 1.50 7.81 -16.55
N ALA A 293 0.26 8.04 -16.10
CA ALA A 293 -0.82 8.54 -16.94
C ALA A 293 -0.54 9.94 -17.50
N ARG A 294 -0.07 10.87 -16.66
CA ARG A 294 0.32 12.23 -17.08
C ARG A 294 1.48 12.20 -18.06
N PHE A 295 2.52 11.40 -17.80
CA PHE A 295 3.65 11.25 -18.69
C PHE A 295 3.23 10.75 -20.07
N SER A 296 2.49 9.63 -20.13
CA SER A 296 2.01 9.07 -21.40
C SER A 296 1.14 10.06 -22.16
N THR A 297 0.18 10.69 -21.47
CA THR A 297 -0.74 11.65 -22.09
C THR A 297 0.00 12.87 -22.65
N SER A 298 0.96 13.43 -21.90
CA SER A 298 1.75 14.57 -22.37
C SER A 298 2.60 14.23 -23.59
N LEU A 299 3.16 13.02 -23.66
CA LEU A 299 3.92 12.57 -24.83
C LEU A 299 3.05 12.41 -26.08
N ASP A 300 1.85 11.86 -25.91
CA ASP A 300 0.88 11.72 -27.00
C ASP A 300 0.43 13.10 -27.51
N LEU A 301 0.07 14.02 -26.60
CA LEU A 301 -0.37 15.38 -26.95
C LEU A 301 0.72 16.20 -27.65
N MET A 302 1.98 16.03 -27.27
CA MET A 302 3.11 16.74 -27.87
C MET A 302 3.73 15.99 -29.06
N GLU A 303 3.22 14.80 -29.38
CA GLU A 303 3.77 13.90 -30.39
C GLU A 303 5.27 13.58 -30.22
N ARG A 304 5.76 13.56 -28.97
CA ARG A 304 7.18 13.32 -28.66
C ARG A 304 7.41 11.91 -28.11
N PRO A 305 8.59 11.30 -28.36
CA PRO A 305 8.98 10.07 -27.67
C PRO A 305 9.34 10.37 -26.21
N GLY A 306 9.31 9.34 -25.37
CA GLY A 306 9.84 9.37 -24.01
C GLY A 306 10.33 8.01 -23.56
N THR A 307 11.09 7.97 -22.48
CA THR A 307 11.59 6.72 -21.87
C THR A 307 10.95 6.54 -20.50
N LEU A 308 10.43 5.35 -20.21
CA LEU A 308 9.96 4.94 -18.90
C LEU A 308 10.86 3.83 -18.36
N ILE A 309 11.43 4.05 -17.17
CA ILE A 309 12.24 3.07 -16.46
C ILE A 309 11.41 2.41 -15.37
N CYS A 310 11.19 1.10 -15.45
CA CYS A 310 10.42 0.33 -14.47
C CYS A 310 11.09 -1.01 -14.16
N PHE A 311 10.57 -1.78 -13.21
CA PHE A 311 11.03 -3.16 -13.03
C PHE A 311 10.57 -4.05 -14.19
N ASP A 312 11.37 -5.08 -14.47
CA ASP A 312 11.09 -6.09 -15.50
C ASP A 312 9.67 -6.67 -15.44
N PHE A 313 9.18 -7.02 -14.25
CA PHE A 313 7.85 -7.59 -14.04
C PHE A 313 6.70 -6.60 -14.26
N GLN A 314 6.98 -5.29 -14.28
CA GLN A 314 6.00 -4.23 -14.54
C GLN A 314 5.89 -3.92 -16.04
N ALA A 315 6.96 -4.19 -16.80
CA ALA A 315 7.17 -3.65 -18.14
C ALA A 315 6.07 -4.00 -19.13
N ASP A 316 5.61 -5.25 -19.14
CA ASP A 316 4.61 -5.70 -20.14
C ASP A 316 3.27 -5.00 -19.99
N VAL A 317 2.81 -4.81 -18.74
CA VAL A 317 1.57 -4.09 -18.47
C VAL A 317 1.70 -2.60 -18.76
N LEU A 318 2.79 -1.97 -18.32
CA LEU A 318 2.99 -0.54 -18.55
C LEU A 318 3.17 -0.24 -20.05
N ARG A 319 3.85 -1.12 -20.80
CA ARG A 319 3.98 -1.01 -22.26
C ARG A 319 2.65 -1.13 -22.98
N ARG A 320 1.75 -2.02 -22.53
CA ARG A 320 0.38 -2.11 -23.06
C ARG A 320 -0.41 -0.81 -22.85
N TYR A 321 -0.19 -0.12 -21.75
CA TYR A 321 -0.89 1.14 -21.44
C TYR A 321 -0.30 2.34 -22.20
N CYS A 322 1.02 2.54 -22.16
CA CYS A 322 1.67 3.75 -22.65
C CYS A 322 1.80 3.85 -24.19
N GLY A 323 1.48 2.78 -24.93
CA GLY A 323 1.54 2.78 -26.39
C GLY A 323 2.96 2.85 -26.96
N SER A 324 3.08 3.20 -28.24
CA SER A 324 4.33 3.10 -29.00
C SER A 324 5.32 4.26 -28.82
N ARG A 325 4.86 5.40 -28.27
CA ARG A 325 5.72 6.58 -28.05
C ARG A 325 6.65 6.44 -26.83
N VAL A 326 6.33 5.51 -25.93
CA VAL A 326 7.12 5.26 -24.72
C VAL A 326 8.05 4.07 -24.94
N ARG A 327 9.35 4.34 -24.89
CA ARG A 327 10.39 3.32 -24.83
C ARG A 327 10.55 2.85 -23.39
N PHE A 328 10.83 1.57 -23.21
CA PHE A 328 10.98 0.98 -21.88
C PHE A 328 12.43 0.58 -21.63
N GLN A 329 12.96 0.98 -20.48
CA GLN A 329 14.16 0.40 -19.90
C GLN A 329 13.77 -0.34 -18.62
N THR A 330 14.34 -1.52 -18.41
CA THR A 330 13.92 -2.39 -17.30
C THR A 330 15.03 -2.57 -16.28
N ILE A 331 14.66 -2.44 -15.01
CA ILE A 331 15.48 -2.83 -13.86
C ILE A 331 15.22 -4.31 -13.60
N ASP A 332 16.27 -5.12 -13.60
CA ASP A 332 16.21 -6.53 -13.19
C ASP A 332 15.89 -6.58 -11.68
N PHE A 333 14.70 -7.08 -11.33
CA PHE A 333 14.21 -7.04 -9.95
C PHE A 333 15.12 -7.83 -9.02
N THR A 334 15.61 -8.99 -9.46
CA THR A 334 16.42 -9.88 -8.62
C THR A 334 17.79 -9.27 -8.31
N LYS A 335 18.42 -8.64 -9.32
CA LYS A 335 19.70 -7.93 -9.13
C LYS A 335 19.54 -6.67 -8.28
N PHE A 336 18.44 -5.94 -8.47
CA PHE A 336 18.11 -4.79 -7.65
C PHE A 336 17.97 -5.19 -6.18
N GLU A 337 17.16 -6.22 -5.93
CA GLU A 337 16.88 -6.72 -4.59
C GLU A 337 18.18 -7.16 -3.91
N GLY A 338 18.97 -8.05 -4.52
CA GLY A 338 20.21 -8.53 -3.92
C GLY A 338 21.27 -7.45 -3.68
N ARG A 339 21.14 -6.26 -4.30
CA ARG A 339 22.04 -5.12 -4.09
C ARG A 339 21.55 -4.17 -3.00
N LEU A 340 20.26 -3.88 -2.95
CA LEU A 340 19.69 -2.86 -2.06
C LEU A 340 18.97 -3.42 -0.83
N PHE A 341 18.58 -4.70 -0.87
CA PHE A 341 17.95 -5.44 0.22
C PHE A 341 18.67 -6.79 0.42
N PRO A 342 19.97 -6.78 0.80
CA PRO A 342 20.77 -7.99 0.95
C PRO A 342 20.39 -8.87 2.14
#